data_AF-A0AAD6JYF1-F1
#
_entry.id   AF-A0AAD6JYF1-F1
#
_cell.length_a   1.000
_cell.length_b   1.000
_cell.length_c   1.000
_cell.angle_alpha   90.00
_cell.angle_beta   90.00
_cell.angle_gamma   90.00
#
_symmetry.space_group_name_H-M   'P 1'
#
loop_
_entity.id
_entity.type
_entity.pdbx_description
1 polymer ?
#
loop_
_entity_poly.entity_id
_entity_poly.type
_entity_poly.pdbx_seq_one_letter_code
_entity_poly.pdbx_strand_id
1 'polypeptide(L)'
;MAVKNPKALIIRVKSGLLCFANANFVREKIMKWATEEEENDSKEKRTVQVVILDMSNLMNIDTSGIASLLELQDNLAAGGMELAITNPKWQVIHKLRLANFVTKMGGRVFLTVGEAVDACLGEEMASV
;
A
#
# COMPACT_ATOMS: atom_id res chain seq x y z
N MET A 1 -11.28 1.22 3.54
CA MET A 1 -12.19 0.39 2.71
C MET A 1 -11.27 -0.41 1.82
N ALA A 2 -11.48 -1.72 1.65
CA ALA A 2 -10.71 -2.55 0.73
C ALA A 2 -11.57 -2.87 -0.47
N VAL A 3 -10.93 -2.89 -1.62
CA VAL A 3 -11.45 -3.52 -2.82
C VAL A 3 -10.41 -4.55 -3.24
N LYS A 4 -10.83 -5.82 -3.31
CA LYS A 4 -10.00 -6.90 -3.81
C LYS A 4 -10.18 -7.01 -5.32
N ASN A 5 -9.08 -6.95 -6.05
CA ASN A 5 -8.96 -7.31 -7.46
C ASN A 5 -8.10 -8.60 -7.53
N PRO A 6 -8.31 -9.52 -8.49
CA PRO A 6 -7.63 -10.81 -8.54
C PRO A 6 -6.13 -10.82 -8.21
N LYS A 7 -5.37 -9.79 -8.62
CA LYS A 7 -3.93 -9.64 -8.32
C LYS A 7 -3.57 -8.43 -7.44
N ALA A 8 -4.53 -7.54 -7.15
CA ALA A 8 -4.28 -6.28 -6.45
C ALA A 8 -5.25 -6.04 -5.31
N LEU A 9 -4.73 -5.62 -4.15
CA LEU A 9 -5.52 -5.21 -3.00
C LEU A 9 -5.47 -3.69 -2.87
N ILE A 10 -6.59 -3.02 -3.15
CA ILE A 10 -6.68 -1.56 -3.06
C ILE A 10 -7.28 -1.19 -1.70
N ILE A 11 -6.54 -0.43 -0.90
CA ILE A 11 -6.91 -0.05 0.45
C ILE A 11 -6.96 1.47 0.56
N ARG A 12 -8.16 2.01 0.77
CA ARG A 12 -8.34 3.41 1.15
C ARG A 12 -8.21 3.61 2.65
N VAL A 13 -7.23 4.42 3.04
CA VAL A 13 -7.05 4.89 4.42
C VAL A 13 -8.16 5.88 4.73
N LYS A 14 -9.08 5.50 5.63
CA LYS A 14 -10.20 6.39 6.00
C LYS A 14 -9.79 7.49 6.98
N SER A 15 -8.76 7.24 7.78
CA SER A 15 -8.28 8.19 8.78
C SER A 15 -7.62 9.39 8.10
N GLY A 16 -7.93 10.60 8.57
CA GLY A 16 -7.27 11.82 8.11
C GLY A 16 -5.84 11.97 8.61
N LEU A 17 -5.45 11.20 9.64
CA LEU A 17 -4.14 11.26 10.27
C LEU A 17 -3.55 9.85 10.37
N LEU A 18 -2.23 9.73 10.20
CA LEU A 18 -1.49 8.50 10.50
C LEU A 18 -0.36 8.86 11.46
N CYS A 19 -0.61 8.61 12.74
CA CYS A 19 0.23 9.02 13.86
C CYS A 19 0.32 7.89 14.89
N PHE A 20 1.03 8.14 15.98
CA PHE A 20 1.33 7.12 17.00
C PHE A 20 0.08 6.37 17.49
N ALA A 21 -1.04 7.10 17.67
CA ALA A 21 -2.27 6.53 18.21
C ALA A 21 -2.92 5.47 17.31
N ASN A 22 -2.70 5.51 15.99
CA ASN A 22 -3.40 4.65 15.04
C ASN A 22 -2.50 3.89 14.06
N ALA A 23 -1.20 4.19 14.01
CA ALA A 23 -0.29 3.62 13.02
C ALA A 23 -0.22 2.08 13.11
N ASN A 24 -0.12 1.52 14.33
CA ASN A 24 -0.12 0.07 14.55
C ASN A 24 -1.42 -0.58 14.10
N PHE A 25 -2.56 0.00 14.48
CA PHE A 25 -3.87 -0.52 14.12
C PHE A 25 -4.08 -0.54 12.59
N VAL A 26 -3.68 0.54 11.91
CA VAL A 26 -3.77 0.61 10.44
C VAL A 26 -2.87 -0.43 9.79
N ARG A 27 -1.63 -0.59 10.26
CA ARG A 27 -0.69 -1.60 9.75
C ARG A 27 -1.24 -3.01 9.89
N GLU A 28 -1.68 -3.39 11.09
CA GLU A 28 -2.23 -4.72 11.37
C GLU A 28 -3.44 -5.00 10.50
N LYS A 29 -4.31 -4.01 10.29
CA LYS A 29 -5.48 -4.15 9.44
C LYS A 29 -5.13 -4.34 7.96
N ILE A 30 -4.12 -3.62 7.47
CA ILE A 30 -3.63 -3.80 6.09
C ILE A 30 -3.05 -5.20 5.92
N MET A 31 -2.19 -5.64 6.85
CA MET A 31 -1.62 -6.99 6.83
C MET A 31 -2.71 -8.06 6.88
N LYS A 32 -3.70 -7.91 7.76
CA LYS A 32 -4.84 -8.83 7.83
C LYS A 32 -5.54 -8.95 6.47
N TRP A 33 -5.78 -7.83 5.79
CA TRP A 33 -6.43 -7.85 4.47
C TRP A 33 -5.57 -8.45 3.36
N ALA A 34 -4.25 -8.30 3.46
CA ALA A 34 -3.29 -8.88 2.52
C ALA A 34 -3.16 -10.40 2.70
N THR A 35 -3.24 -10.89 3.95
CA THR A 35 -3.12 -12.32 4.29
C THR A 35 -4.46 -13.04 4.41
N GLU A 36 -5.59 -12.33 4.38
CA GLU A 36 -6.93 -12.92 4.31
C GLU A 36 -7.09 -13.67 2.97
N GLU A 37 -6.64 -14.93 2.94
CA GLU A 37 -7.02 -15.94 1.96
C GLU A 37 -8.54 -16.12 2.05
N GLU A 38 -9.24 -16.03 0.91
CA GLU A 38 -10.67 -16.34 0.90
C GLU A 38 -10.84 -17.79 1.33
N GLU A 39 -11.58 -17.99 2.42
CA GLU A 39 -12.07 -19.27 2.94
C GLU A 39 -13.12 -19.91 1.99
N ASN A 40 -12.99 -19.68 0.68
CA ASN A 40 -13.85 -20.24 -0.35
C ASN A 40 -13.12 -21.37 -1.09
N ASP A 41 -13.60 -22.57 -0.79
CA ASP A 41 -13.14 -23.91 -1.14
C ASP A 41 -13.22 -24.26 -2.65
N SER A 42 -12.89 -23.33 -3.55
CA SER A 42 -12.83 -23.67 -4.99
C SER A 42 -11.89 -22.78 -5.80
N LYS A 43 -10.75 -23.39 -6.15
CA LYS A 43 -9.98 -23.16 -7.39
C LYS A 43 -9.56 -21.72 -7.69
N GLU A 44 -8.52 -21.31 -6.98
CA GLU A 44 -7.31 -20.61 -7.46
C GLU A 44 -6.79 -19.81 -6.26
N LYS A 45 -5.59 -20.12 -5.79
CA LYS A 45 -4.91 -19.30 -4.77
C LYS A 45 -4.76 -17.89 -5.34
N ARG A 46 -5.70 -17.00 -5.02
CA ARG A 46 -5.62 -15.57 -5.35
C ARG A 46 -4.56 -14.95 -4.46
N THR A 47 -3.30 -15.17 -4.80
CA THR A 47 -2.17 -14.51 -4.18
C THR A 47 -2.21 -13.04 -4.60
N VAL A 48 -2.59 -12.17 -3.67
CA VAL A 48 -2.43 -10.72 -3.84
C VAL A 48 -0.95 -10.47 -4.16
N GLN A 49 -0.66 -9.83 -5.28
CA GLN A 49 0.72 -9.51 -5.70
C GLN A 49 1.10 -8.09 -5.31
N VAL A 50 0.13 -7.17 -5.37
CA VAL A 50 0.33 -5.76 -5.03
C VAL A 50 -0.72 -5.25 -4.06
N VAL A 51 -0.29 -4.47 -3.08
CA VAL A 51 -1.13 -3.70 -2.17
C VAL A 51 -1.02 -2.22 -2.53
N ILE A 52 -2.14 -1.61 -2.91
CA ILE A 52 -2.22 -0.20 -3.33
C ILE A 52 -2.90 0.59 -2.22
N LEU A 53 -2.17 1.52 -1.61
CA LEU A 53 -2.69 2.41 -0.57
C LEU A 53 -3.19 3.73 -1.20
N ASP A 54 -4.49 3.97 -1.08
CA ASP A 54 -5.12 5.25 -1.39
C ASP A 54 -5.04 6.18 -0.18
N MET A 55 -4.16 7.18 -0.30
CA MET A 55 -3.86 8.19 0.71
C MET A 55 -4.63 9.51 0.48
N SER A 56 -5.66 9.54 -0.38
CA SER A 56 -6.41 10.77 -0.70
C SER A 56 -6.94 11.51 0.52
N ASN A 57 -7.35 10.76 1.55
CA ASN A 57 -7.93 11.30 2.77
C ASN A 57 -6.87 11.67 3.81
N LEU A 58 -5.64 11.22 3.65
CA LEU A 58 -4.58 11.43 4.62
C LEU A 58 -4.09 12.88 4.53
N MET A 59 -4.34 13.64 5.60
CA MET A 59 -3.95 15.04 5.73
C MET A 59 -2.56 15.19 6.30
N ASN A 60 -2.19 14.34 7.26
CA ASN A 60 -0.91 14.42 7.93
C ASN A 60 -0.40 13.04 8.37
N ILE A 61 0.93 12.92 8.38
CA ILE A 61 1.66 11.75 8.86
C ILE A 61 2.76 12.21 9.83
N ASP A 62 3.00 11.44 10.88
CA ASP A 62 4.09 11.68 11.83
C ASP A 62 5.18 10.61 11.70
N THR A 63 6.29 10.79 12.42
CA THR A 63 7.45 9.87 12.40
C THR A 63 7.06 8.42 12.71
N SER A 64 6.18 8.20 13.67
CA SER A 64 5.63 6.88 14.01
C SER A 64 4.79 6.29 12.87
N GLY A 65 3.97 7.11 12.19
CA GLY A 65 3.22 6.68 11.02
C GLY A 65 4.13 6.24 9.87
N ILE A 66 5.22 6.97 9.64
CA ILE A 66 6.22 6.63 8.62
C ILE A 66 6.94 5.32 9.00
N ALA A 67 7.36 5.16 10.25
CA ALA A 67 8.00 3.95 10.74
C ALA A 67 7.08 2.73 10.55
N SER A 68 5.80 2.84 10.90
CA SER A 68 4.84 1.76 10.70
C SER A 68 4.61 1.43 9.22
N LEU A 69 4.70 2.40 8.30
CA LEU A 69 4.63 2.14 6.86
C LEU A 69 5.89 1.45 6.33
N LEU A 70 7.07 1.76 6.86
CA LEU A 70 8.32 1.05 6.53
C LEU A 70 8.24 -0.41 6.96
N GLU A 71 7.85 -0.65 8.21
CA GLU A 71 7.66 -2.02 8.71
C GLU A 71 6.58 -2.75 7.91
N LEU A 72 5.51 -2.07 7.49
CA LEU A 72 4.51 -2.66 6.61
C LEU A 72 5.11 -3.07 5.26
N GLN A 73 5.93 -2.21 4.65
CA GLN A 73 6.60 -2.51 3.39
C GLN A 73 7.50 -3.75 3.52
N ASP A 74 8.32 -3.81 4.58
CA ASP A 74 9.24 -4.93 4.80
C ASP A 74 8.47 -6.25 5.01
N ASN A 75 7.37 -6.21 5.76
CA ASN A 75 6.50 -7.37 5.98
C ASN A 75 5.82 -7.85 4.69
N LEU A 76 5.35 -6.93 3.84
CA LEU A 76 4.76 -7.28 2.55
C LEU A 76 5.82 -7.86 1.61
N ALA A 77 7.01 -7.26 1.56
CA ALA A 77 8.12 -7.75 0.75
C ALA A 77 8.57 -9.16 1.18
N ALA A 78 8.60 -9.44 2.49
CA ALA A 78 8.87 -10.78 3.01
C ALA A 78 7.82 -11.82 2.57
N GLY A 79 6.58 -11.40 2.34
CA GLY A 79 5.51 -12.20 1.76
C GLY A 79 5.49 -12.23 0.23
N GLY A 80 6.47 -11.62 -0.45
CA GLY A 80 6.52 -11.53 -1.91
C GLY A 80 5.50 -10.57 -2.53
N MET A 81 4.96 -9.65 -1.73
CA MET A 81 3.99 -8.64 -2.15
C MET A 81 4.64 -7.27 -2.28
N GLU A 82 4.21 -6.50 -3.27
CA GLU A 82 4.65 -5.13 -3.44
C GLU A 82 3.67 -4.13 -2.83
N LEU A 83 4.20 -2.97 -2.42
CA LEU A 83 3.39 -1.85 -1.94
C LEU A 83 3.43 -0.74 -3.00
N ALA A 84 2.30 -0.07 -3.23
CA ALA A 84 2.16 1.15 -4.04
C ALA A 84 1.38 2.22 -3.26
N ILE A 85 1.73 3.51 -3.43
CA ILE A 85 0.98 4.64 -2.84
C ILE A 85 0.29 5.41 -3.95
N THR A 86 -0.95 5.83 -3.70
CA THR A 86 -1.75 6.64 -4.63
C THR A 86 -2.28 7.89 -3.93
N ASN A 87 -2.34 8.99 -4.69
CA ASN A 87 -2.93 10.27 -4.30
C ASN A 87 -2.47 10.82 -2.92
N PRO A 88 -1.16 10.86 -2.60
CA PRO A 88 -0.70 11.47 -1.36
C PRO A 88 -0.82 13.00 -1.45
N LYS A 89 -1.35 13.63 -0.40
CA LYS A 89 -1.34 15.10 -0.30
C LYS A 89 0.08 15.63 -0.19
N TRP A 90 0.29 16.87 -0.63
CA TRP A 90 1.59 17.57 -0.58
C TRP A 90 2.31 17.44 0.76
N GLN A 91 1.60 17.67 1.87
CA GLN A 91 2.15 17.59 3.22
C GLN A 91 2.66 16.18 3.55
N VAL A 92 1.94 15.14 3.12
CA VAL A 92 2.28 13.74 3.35
C VAL A 92 3.48 13.34 2.50
N ILE A 93 3.46 13.63 1.19
CA ILE A 93 4.56 13.25 0.29
C ILE A 93 5.86 13.99 0.65
N HIS A 94 5.78 15.24 1.10
CA HIS A 94 6.94 15.99 1.56
C HIS A 94 7.61 15.28 2.76
N LYS A 95 6.82 14.87 3.76
CA LYS A 95 7.33 14.13 4.93
C LYS A 95 7.87 12.75 4.57
N LEU A 96 7.21 12.03 3.66
CA LEU A 96 7.70 10.74 3.16
C LEU A 96 9.04 10.88 2.42
N ARG A 97 9.23 11.96 1.65
CA ARG A 97 10.50 12.27 0.98
C ARG A 97 11.61 12.57 1.97
N LEU A 98 11.33 13.39 3.00
CA LEU A 98 12.32 13.68 4.05
C LEU A 98 12.78 12.42 4.79
N ALA A 99 11.91 11.43 4.93
CA ALA A 99 12.23 10.15 5.55
C ALA A 99 12.84 9.11 4.59
N ASN A 100 13.15 9.47 3.34
CA ASN A 100 13.63 8.58 2.28
C ASN A 100 12.71 7.36 2.00
N PHE A 101 11.44 7.46 2.37
CA PHE A 101 10.47 6.38 2.19
C PHE A 101 10.23 6.08 0.71
N VAL A 102 10.05 7.14 -0.10
CA VAL A 102 9.78 7.01 -1.55
C VAL A 102 10.89 6.25 -2.27
N THR A 103 12.15 6.48 -1.87
CA THR A 103 13.31 5.80 -2.44
C THR A 103 13.35 4.32 -2.04
N LYS A 104 13.06 4.01 -0.77
CA LYS A 104 12.97 2.62 -0.29
C LYS A 104 11.84 1.83 -0.96
N MET A 105 10.79 2.51 -1.38
CA MET A 105 9.63 1.95 -2.07
C MET A 105 9.83 1.77 -3.58
N GLY A 106 11.05 2.01 -4.10
CA GLY A 106 11.33 1.94 -5.53
C GLY A 106 10.59 3.01 -6.34
N GLY A 107 10.16 4.10 -5.72
CA GLY A 107 9.48 5.20 -6.41
C GLY A 107 8.04 4.93 -6.83
N ARG A 108 7.39 3.88 -6.29
CA ARG A 108 6.01 3.48 -6.62
C ARG A 108 4.93 4.38 -5.99
N VAL A 109 4.97 5.65 -6.36
CA VAL A 109 4.01 6.67 -5.96
C VAL A 109 3.30 7.19 -7.20
N PHE A 110 1.98 6.99 -7.25
CA PHE A 110 1.14 7.31 -8.40
C PHE A 110 0.08 8.34 -8.05
N LEU A 111 -0.47 9.01 -9.06
CA LEU A 111 -1.54 9.99 -8.85
C LEU A 111 -2.89 9.29 -8.71
N THR A 112 -3.11 8.22 -9.49
CA THR A 112 -4.36 7.48 -9.52
C THR A 112 -4.17 5.99 -9.19
N VAL A 113 -5.25 5.35 -8.75
CA VAL A 113 -5.26 3.89 -8.54
C VAL A 113 -5.11 3.14 -9.87
N GLY A 114 -5.69 3.65 -10.96
CA GLY A 114 -5.56 3.04 -12.28
C GLY A 114 -4.10 2.93 -12.72
N GLU A 115 -3.35 4.03 -12.66
CA GLU A 115 -1.92 4.05 -12.98
C GLU A 115 -1.11 3.10 -12.08
N ALA A 116 -1.44 3.01 -10.79
CA ALA A 116 -0.75 2.10 -9.89
C ALA A 116 -1.03 0.62 -10.22
N VAL A 117 -2.27 0.29 -10.59
CA VAL A 117 -2.63 -1.06 -11.04
C VAL A 117 -1.91 -1.38 -12.35
N ASP A 118 -1.93 -0.47 -13.31
CA ASP A 118 -1.29 -0.67 -14.62
C ASP A 118 0.23 -0.76 -14.50
N ALA A 119 0.87 0.03 -13.64
CA ALA A 119 2.30 -0.04 -13.43
C ALA A 119 2.74 -1.31 -12.69
N CYS A 120 1.98 -1.76 -11.68
CA CYS A 120 2.36 -2.93 -10.87
C CYS A 120 1.92 -4.27 -11.48
N LEU A 121 0.87 -4.29 -12.31
CA LEU A 121 0.39 -5.51 -12.98
C LEU A 121 0.71 -5.55 -14.47
N GLY A 122 0.95 -4.39 -15.10
CA GLY A 122 1.28 -4.26 -16.51
C GLY A 122 2.76 -4.41 -16.84
N GLU A 123 3.63 -4.72 -15.87
CA GLU A 123 5.04 -5.10 -16.13
C GLU A 123 5.19 -6.35 -17.01
N GLU A 124 4.11 -7.02 -17.41
CA GLU A 124 4.11 -8.02 -18.48
C GLU A 124 4.40 -7.41 -19.88
N MET A 125 4.37 -6.08 -20.04
CA MET A 125 4.52 -5.39 -21.34
C MET A 125 5.80 -4.54 -21.48
N ALA A 126 6.77 -4.65 -20.57
CA ALA A 126 8.05 -3.92 -20.63
C ALA A 126 9.26 -4.80 -20.98
N SER A 127 9.03 -6.03 -21.45
CA SER A 127 10.07 -6.91 -22.00
C SER A 127 9.84 -7.14 -23.51
N VAL A 128 10.05 -6.10 -24.32
CA VAL A 128 10.23 -6.22 -25.78
C VAL A 128 11.29 -5.23 -26.25
#